data_AF-A0A1I6T773-F1
#
_entry.id   AF-A0A1I6T773-F1
#
_cell.length_a   1.000
_cell.length_b   1.000
_cell.length_c   1.000
_cell.angle_alpha   90.00
_cell.angle_beta   90.00
_cell.angle_gamma   90.00
#
_symmetry.space_group_name_H-M   'P 1'
#
loop_
_entity.id
_entity.type
_entity.pdbx_description
1 polymer ?
#
loop_
_entity_poly.entity_id
_entity_poly.type
_entity_poly.pdbx_seq_one_letter_code
_entity_poly.pdbx_strand_id
1 'polypeptide(L)' 'MKKLVLAAALTAAASTAFAGSLADPVIEAPVIVEESTSSSSGALVPLLLLVLVAAAVASD' A
#
# COMPACT_ATOMS: atom_id res chain seq x y z
N MET A 1 14.35 -24.50 5.11
CA MET A 1 14.58 -23.97 3.75
C MET A 1 13.31 -23.51 3.03
N LYS A 2 12.17 -24.21 3.16
CA LYS A 2 10.91 -23.84 2.46
C LYS A 2 10.31 -22.50 2.91
N LYS A 3 10.49 -22.12 4.18
CA LYS A 3 9.95 -20.90 4.79
C LYS A 3 10.64 -19.62 4.30
N LEU A 4 11.93 -19.69 3.99
CA LEU A 4 12.69 -18.55 3.47
C LEU A 4 12.34 -18.27 2.00
N VAL A 5 12.06 -19.32 1.22
CA VAL A 5 11.61 -19.18 -0.16
C VAL A 5 10.25 -18.47 -0.22
N LEU A 6 9.32 -18.82 0.66
CA LEU A 6 8.02 -18.16 0.73
C LEU A 6 8.12 -16.70 1.18
N ALA A 7 8.96 -16.43 2.19
CA ALA A 7 9.21 -15.07 2.66
C ALA A 7 9.80 -14.21 1.53
N ALA A 8 10.81 -14.72 0.81
CA ALA A 8 11.42 -14.01 -0.31
C ALA A 8 10.41 -13.76 -1.45
N ALA A 9 9.55 -14.73 -1.77
CA ALA A 9 8.51 -14.57 -2.78
C ALA A 9 7.47 -13.50 -2.40
N LEU A 10 7.07 -13.45 -1.12
CA LEU A 10 6.13 -12.45 -0.62
C LEU A 10 6.76 -11.04 -0.61
N THR A 11 8.01 -10.92 -0.16
CA THR A 11 8.74 -9.64 -0.19
C THR A 11 8.92 -9.15 -1.62
N ALA A 12 9.27 -10.05 -2.56
CA ALA A 12 9.41 -9.71 -3.97
C ALA A 12 8.07 -9.24 -4.59
N ALA A 13 6.96 -9.90 -4.25
CA ALA A 13 5.63 -9.49 -4.71
C ALA A 13 5.18 -8.13 -4.11
N ALA A 14 5.60 -7.81 -2.88
CA ALA A 14 5.27 -6.55 -2.21
C ALA A 14 6.07 -5.33 -2.73
N SER A 15 7.15 -5.55 -3.47
CA SER A 15 8.06 -4.48 -3.96
C SER A 15 7.37 -3.41 -4.80
N THR A 16 6.24 -3.72 -5.45
CA THR A 16 5.50 -2.79 -6.33
C THR A 16 4.47 -1.93 -5.60
N ALA A 17 4.24 -2.18 -4.30
CA ALA A 17 3.29 -1.42 -3.48
C ALA A 17 3.88 -0.10 -2.91
N PHE A 18 5.07 0.31 -3.36
CA PHE A 18 5.72 1.55 -2.90
C PHE A 18 5.28 2.75 -3.76
N ALA A 19 4.68 3.77 -3.14
CA ALA A 19 4.04 4.90 -3.82
C ALA A 19 5.00 5.91 -4.52
N GLY A 20 6.30 5.61 -4.62
CA GLY A 20 7.30 6.49 -5.23
C GLY A 20 7.47 7.84 -4.51
N SER A 21 8.47 8.64 -4.92
CA SER A 21 8.54 10.05 -4.57
C SER A 21 7.93 10.86 -5.71
N LEU A 22 7.05 11.81 -5.40
CA LEU A 22 6.54 12.75 -6.40
C LEU A 22 7.73 13.48 -7.04
N ALA A 23 7.80 13.48 -8.37
CA ALA A 23 8.73 14.34 -9.10
C ALA A 23 8.36 15.80 -8.84
N ASP A 24 9.36 16.70 -8.85
CA ASP A 24 9.13 18.13 -8.61
C ASP A 24 8.03 18.64 -9.57
N PRO A 25 6.91 19.17 -9.05
CA PRO A 25 5.79 19.56 -9.87
C PRO A 25 6.18 20.77 -10.72
N VAL A 26 6.05 20.66 -12.05
CA VAL A 26 6.15 21.82 -12.94
C VAL A 26 4.94 22.70 -12.69
N ILE A 27 5.14 23.81 -11.97
CA ILE A 27 4.07 24.74 -11.62
C ILE A 27 3.80 25.67 -12.81
N GLU A 28 2.86 25.31 -13.68
CA GLU A 28 2.11 26.29 -14.46
C GLU A 28 1.12 26.98 -13.49
N ALA A 29 1.01 28.31 -13.55
CA ALA A 29 0.22 29.12 -12.61
C ALA A 29 -1.20 28.53 -12.39
N PRO A 30 -1.46 27.86 -11.24
CA PRO A 30 -2.62 27.00 -11.12
C PRO A 30 -3.86 27.83 -10.78
N VAL A 31 -4.95 27.66 -11.56
CA VAL A 31 -6.30 27.87 -11.03
C VAL A 31 -6.51 26.75 -10.02
N ILE A 32 -6.47 27.11 -8.74
CA ILE A 32 -6.50 26.21 -7.59
C ILE A 32 -7.82 25.43 -7.60
N VAL A 33 -7.80 24.24 -8.19
CA VAL A 33 -8.74 23.18 -7.85
C VAL A 33 -7.97 22.26 -6.93
N GLU A 34 -8.28 22.33 -5.64
CA GLU A 34 -7.68 21.49 -4.61
C GLU A 34 -8.15 20.03 -4.78
N GLU A 35 -7.56 19.30 -5.74
CA GLU A 35 -7.65 17.85 -5.76
C GLU A 35 -6.88 17.32 -4.55
N SER A 36 -7.60 17.14 -3.44
CA SER A 36 -7.09 16.46 -2.25
C SER A 36 -6.78 15.01 -2.58
N THR A 37 -5.55 14.75 -3.02
CA THR A 37 -5.02 13.38 -3.15
C THR A 37 -4.88 12.77 -1.75
N SER A 38 -5.90 12.02 -1.33
CA SER A 38 -5.92 11.38 -0.02
C SER A 38 -4.92 10.24 0.04
N SER A 39 -3.80 10.44 0.74
CA SER A 39 -2.75 9.42 0.98
C SER A 39 -3.28 8.20 1.76
N SER A 40 -4.47 8.30 2.36
CA SER A 40 -5.10 7.23 3.14
C SER A 40 -5.98 6.29 2.32
N SER A 41 -6.29 6.63 1.05
CA SER A 41 -7.16 5.83 0.19
C SER A 41 -6.63 4.41 -0.08
N GLY A 42 -5.31 4.24 -0.16
CA GLY A 42 -4.66 2.93 -0.34
C GLY A 42 -4.55 2.09 0.93
N ALA A 43 -4.76 2.67 2.12
CA ALA A 43 -4.55 1.98 3.40
C ALA A 43 -5.73 1.08 3.82
N LEU A 44 -6.92 1.28 3.25
CA LEU A 44 -8.11 0.49 3.62
C LEU A 44 -8.00 -0.98 3.23
N VAL A 45 -7.43 -1.26 2.05
CA VAL A 45 -7.25 -2.64 1.56
C VAL A 45 -6.33 -3.47 2.46
N PRO A 46 -5.12 -3.01 2.84
CA PRO A 46 -4.27 -3.77 3.75
C PRO A 46 -4.86 -3.88 5.17
N LEU A 47 -5.57 -2.87 5.66
CA LEU A 47 -6.25 -2.93 6.96
C LEU A 47 -7.33 -4.02 7.00
N LEU A 48 -8.18 -4.10 5.97
CA LEU A 48 -9.19 -5.15 5.83
C LEU A 48 -8.57 -6.54 5.77
N LEU A 49 -7.48 -6.70 5.02
CA LEU A 49 -6.76 -7.97 4.93
C LEU A 49 -6.24 -8.40 6.32
N LEU A 50 -5.68 -7.46 7.10
CA LEU A 50 -5.19 -7.72 8.45
C LEU A 50 -6.31 -8.18 9.40
N VAL A 51 -7.49 -7.54 9.32
CA VAL A 51 -8.68 -7.93 10.08
C VAL A 51 -9.14 -9.34 9.72
N LEU A 52 -9.18 -9.69 8.43
CA LEU A 52 -9.57 -11.03 7.98
C LEU A 52 -8.61 -12.12 8.47
N VAL A 53 -7.30 -11.85 8.44
CA VAL A 53 -6.29 -12.77 8.99
C VAL A 53 -6.46 -12.92 10.50
N ALA A 54 -6.67 -11.82 11.23
CA ALA A 54 -6.91 -11.85 12.67
C ALA A 54 -8.17 -12.65 13.05
N ALA A 55 -9.25 -12.49 12.29
CA ALA A 55 -10.49 -13.25 12.49
C ALA A 55 -10.28 -14.76 12.21
N ALA A 56 -9.55 -15.11 11.16
CA ALA A 56 -9.25 -16.49 10.82
C ALA A 56 -8.40 -17.20 11.89
N VAL A 57 -7.43 -16.51 12.51
CA VAL A 57 -6.63 -17.10 13.61
C VAL A 57 -7.37 -17.17 14.95
N ALA A 58 -8.39 -16.33 15.16
CA ALA A 58 -9.20 -16.31 16.38
C ALA A 58 -10.39 -17.28 16.35
N SER A 59 -10.65 -17.92 15.21
CA SER A 59 -11.78 -18.83 14.99
C SER A 59 -11.40 -20.32 15.08
N ASP A 60 -10.17 -20.62 15.51
CA ASP A 60 -9.67 -21.95 15.92
C ASP A 60 -9.80 -22.09 17.44
#